data_AF-A0A8R2H8F8-F1
#
_entry.id   AF-A0A8R2H8F8-F1
#
_cell.length_a   1.000
_cell.length_b   1.000
_cell.length_c   1.000
_cell.angle_alpha   90.00
_cell.angle_beta   90.00
_cell.angle_gamma   90.00
#
_symmetry.space_group_name_H-M   'P 1'
#
loop_
_entity.id
_entity.type
_entity.pdbx_description
1 polymer ?
#
loop_
_entity_poly.entity_id
_entity_poly.type
_entity_poly.pdbx_seq_one_letter_code
_entity_poly.pdbx_strand_id
1 'polypeptide(L)'
;MNITHEQHDEFVKQHPNGDMLQLTKWAESKKLTGWYSRRIAVGDGEKITGVAQLLFKKVPKLPYTLCYISRGFVVDYKDETSVKVLFELSKEIARNEKSYAIKIDPDIEVNQSEGVLEYLTSLGFEHKGFEDGLSKKYIQPRMTMITKIDQPEEDLMQSFDKRNRSRVRNSLKRGTELVI
;
A
#
# COMPACT_ATOMS: atom_id res chain seq x y z
N MET A 1 -6.04 -11.86 14.99
CA MET A 1 -6.36 -10.94 16.11
C MET A 1 -7.54 -10.06 15.71
N ASN A 2 -8.36 -9.61 16.66
CA ASN A 2 -9.40 -8.61 16.40
C ASN A 2 -8.91 -7.25 16.92
N ILE A 3 -8.78 -6.26 16.04
CA ILE A 3 -8.27 -4.92 16.39
C ILE A 3 -9.22 -3.83 15.90
N THR A 4 -9.23 -2.72 16.62
CA THR A 4 -10.01 -1.51 16.27
C THR A 4 -9.55 -0.88 14.94
N HIS A 5 -10.32 0.08 14.42
CA HIS A 5 -9.90 0.85 13.24
C HIS A 5 -8.68 1.70 13.55
N GLU A 6 -8.66 2.27 14.75
CA GLU A 6 -7.63 3.15 15.25
C GLU A 6 -6.30 2.40 15.40
N GLN A 7 -6.31 1.20 16.01
CA GLN A 7 -5.12 0.36 16.12
C GLN A 7 -4.56 -0.07 14.76
N HIS A 8 -5.45 -0.38 13.80
CA HIS A 8 -5.05 -0.73 12.45
C HIS A 8 -4.38 0.45 11.75
N ASP A 9 -5.02 1.62 11.77
CA ASP A 9 -4.51 2.80 11.07
C ASP A 9 -3.24 3.34 11.72
N GLU A 10 -3.10 3.21 13.04
CA GLU A 10 -1.86 3.55 13.75
C GLU A 10 -0.71 2.63 13.33
N PHE A 11 -0.96 1.32 13.28
CA PHE A 11 0.04 0.37 12.78
C PHE A 11 0.45 0.70 11.35
N VAL A 12 -0.51 0.97 10.45
CA VAL A 12 -0.21 1.33 9.06
C VAL A 12 0.63 2.60 8.97
N LYS A 13 0.32 3.65 9.74
CA LYS A 13 1.07 4.92 9.69
C LYS A 13 2.50 4.80 10.20
N GLN A 14 2.75 3.90 11.16
CA GLN A 14 4.06 3.74 11.78
C GLN A 14 4.95 2.71 11.06
N HIS A 15 4.36 1.83 10.25
CA HIS A 15 5.08 0.73 9.62
C HIS A 15 5.83 1.20 8.35
N PRO A 16 7.09 0.78 8.10
CA PRO A 16 7.85 1.18 6.92
C PRO A 16 7.17 0.84 5.58
N ASN A 17 6.50 -0.31 5.52
CA ASN A 17 5.69 -0.74 4.35
C ASN A 17 4.23 -0.26 4.42
N GLY A 18 3.95 0.76 5.23
CA GLY A 18 2.63 1.36 5.38
C GLY A 18 2.29 2.27 4.21
N ASP A 19 1.02 2.29 3.81
CA ASP A 19 0.55 3.15 2.72
C ASP A 19 -0.89 3.63 3.00
N MET A 20 -1.20 4.84 2.54
CA MET A 20 -2.53 5.45 2.66
C MET A 20 -3.64 4.53 2.12
N LEU A 21 -3.37 3.73 1.08
CA LEU A 21 -4.32 2.80 0.46
C LEU A 21 -4.76 1.66 1.38
N GLN A 22 -4.06 1.46 2.50
CA GLN A 22 -4.43 0.49 3.52
C GLN A 22 -5.23 1.12 4.67
N LEU A 23 -5.39 2.45 4.76
CA LEU A 23 -6.11 3.11 5.86
C LEU A 23 -7.63 2.90 5.80
N THR A 24 -8.28 2.79 6.96
CA THR A 24 -9.73 2.56 7.04
C THR A 24 -10.56 3.62 6.30
N LYS A 25 -10.16 4.88 6.38
CA LYS A 25 -10.77 6.00 5.64
C LYS A 25 -10.60 5.91 4.13
N TRP A 26 -9.50 5.32 3.65
CA TRP A 26 -9.35 5.06 2.23
C TRP A 26 -10.40 4.07 1.73
N ALA A 27 -10.62 2.96 2.44
CA ALA A 27 -11.68 2.01 2.10
C ALA A 27 -13.08 2.61 2.16
N GLU A 28 -13.36 3.52 3.11
CA GLU A 28 -14.63 4.26 3.15
C GLU A 28 -14.86 5.02 1.83
N SER A 29 -13.84 5.70 1.30
CA SER A 29 -13.94 6.42 0.02
C SER A 29 -14.27 5.49 -1.16
N LYS A 30 -13.82 4.22 -1.11
CA LYS A 30 -14.01 3.26 -2.19
C LYS A 30 -15.41 2.66 -2.24
N LYS A 31 -16.22 2.81 -1.19
CA LYS A 31 -17.63 2.43 -1.19
C LYS A 31 -18.41 3.08 -2.34
N LEU A 32 -18.10 4.35 -2.66
CA LEU A 32 -18.73 5.09 -3.76
C LEU A 32 -18.51 4.45 -5.14
N THR A 33 -17.46 3.65 -5.29
CA THR A 33 -17.11 2.97 -6.56
C THR A 33 -17.37 1.45 -6.51
N GLY A 34 -18.20 1.03 -5.55
CA GLY A 34 -18.71 -0.34 -5.43
C GLY A 34 -17.78 -1.31 -4.70
N TRP A 35 -16.76 -0.82 -4.01
CA TRP A 35 -15.90 -1.65 -3.17
C TRP A 35 -16.46 -1.78 -1.76
N TYR A 36 -16.24 -2.92 -1.12
CA TYR A 36 -16.45 -3.11 0.32
C TYR A 36 -15.21 -3.73 0.93
N SER A 37 -15.02 -3.60 2.24
CA SER A 37 -13.77 -3.97 2.89
C SER A 37 -13.93 -5.01 4.00
N ARG A 38 -12.85 -5.75 4.23
CA ARG A 38 -12.55 -6.51 5.45
C ARG A 38 -11.17 -6.12 5.95
N ARG A 39 -10.87 -6.40 7.21
CA ARG A 39 -9.53 -6.22 7.78
C ARG A 39 -9.10 -7.49 8.48
N ILE A 40 -7.81 -7.75 8.45
CA ILE A 40 -7.16 -8.81 9.21
C ILE A 40 -5.92 -8.24 9.89
N ALA A 41 -5.59 -8.84 11.03
CA ALA A 41 -4.38 -8.52 11.79
C ALA A 41 -3.80 -9.81 12.38
N VAL A 42 -2.48 -9.90 12.34
CA VAL A 42 -1.67 -10.99 12.91
C VAL A 42 -0.67 -10.42 13.90
N GLY A 43 -0.21 -11.26 14.81
CA GLY A 43 0.65 -10.83 15.89
C GLY A 43 0.90 -11.94 16.89
N ASP A 44 1.74 -11.60 17.87
CA ASP A 44 2.10 -12.45 19.00
C ASP A 44 1.58 -11.81 20.29
N GLY A 45 0.62 -12.48 20.93
CA GLY A 45 -0.12 -11.91 22.07
C GLY A 45 -0.83 -10.60 21.70
N GLU A 46 -0.42 -9.51 22.36
CA GLU A 46 -0.96 -8.15 22.12
C GLU A 46 -0.19 -7.38 21.04
N LYS A 47 0.99 -7.88 20.62
CA LYS A 47 1.84 -7.19 19.64
C LYS A 47 1.39 -7.50 18.22
N ILE A 48 0.94 -6.48 17.49
CA ILE A 48 0.63 -6.58 16.07
C ILE A 48 1.95 -6.72 15.28
N THR A 49 2.04 -7.73 14.42
CA THR A 49 3.20 -7.94 13.52
C THR A 49 2.85 -7.72 12.06
N GLY A 50 1.56 -7.69 11.70
CA GLY A 50 1.13 -7.30 10.37
C GLY A 50 -0.38 -7.12 10.25
N VAL A 51 -0.80 -6.30 9.30
CA VAL A 51 -2.21 -6.03 9.00
C VAL A 51 -2.48 -6.01 7.50
N ALA A 52 -3.74 -6.21 7.15
CA ALA A 52 -4.20 -6.02 5.78
C ALA A 52 -5.62 -5.49 5.71
N GLN A 53 -5.83 -4.50 4.85
CA GLN A 53 -7.14 -4.08 4.40
C GLN A 53 -7.48 -4.73 3.05
N LEU A 54 -8.46 -5.63 3.06
CA LEU A 54 -8.91 -6.35 1.87
C LEU A 54 -10.08 -5.60 1.25
N LEU A 55 -9.94 -5.16 0.00
CA LEU A 55 -11.02 -4.56 -0.78
C LEU A 55 -11.62 -5.57 -1.74
N PHE A 56 -12.93 -5.67 -1.75
CA PHE A 56 -13.69 -6.56 -2.60
C PHE A 56 -14.56 -5.79 -3.58
N LYS A 57 -14.56 -6.21 -4.85
CA LYS A 57 -15.47 -5.70 -5.88
C LYS A 57 -16.05 -6.83 -6.71
N LYS A 58 -17.36 -6.79 -6.94
CA LYS A 58 -18.04 -7.76 -7.82
C LYS A 58 -17.60 -7.57 -9.26
N VAL A 59 -17.36 -8.69 -9.95
CA VAL A 59 -17.07 -8.70 -11.38
C VAL A 59 -18.38 -8.51 -12.14
N PRO A 60 -18.47 -7.57 -13.10
CA PRO A 60 -19.69 -7.39 -13.89
C PRO A 60 -20.13 -8.69 -14.55
N LYS A 61 -21.41 -9.06 -14.35
CA LYS A 61 -22.07 -10.23 -14.95
C LYS A 61 -21.56 -11.61 -14.49
N LEU A 62 -20.65 -11.69 -13.52
CA LEU A 62 -20.14 -12.96 -13.00
C LEU A 62 -20.38 -13.07 -11.47
N PRO A 63 -20.60 -14.28 -10.92
CA PRO A 63 -20.86 -14.49 -9.49
C PRO A 63 -19.58 -14.51 -8.65
N TYR A 64 -18.56 -13.74 -9.05
CA TYR A 64 -17.24 -13.70 -8.42
C TYR A 64 -16.87 -12.26 -8.02
N THR A 65 -15.91 -12.15 -7.12
CA THR A 65 -15.28 -10.88 -6.73
C THR A 65 -13.79 -10.86 -7.07
N LEU A 66 -13.19 -9.68 -7.05
CA LEU A 66 -11.75 -9.52 -6.90
C LEU A 66 -11.46 -9.17 -5.44
N CYS A 67 -10.49 -9.85 -4.80
CA CYS A 67 -9.88 -9.41 -3.55
C CYS A 67 -8.61 -8.62 -3.90
N TYR A 68 -8.60 -7.33 -3.63
CA TYR A 68 -7.45 -6.46 -3.87
C TYR A 68 -6.99 -5.84 -2.55
N ILE A 69 -5.76 -6.12 -2.16
CA ILE A 69 -5.11 -5.62 -0.95
C ILE A 69 -4.13 -4.54 -1.41
N SER A 70 -4.68 -3.38 -1.78
CA SER A 70 -3.94 -2.30 -2.43
C SER A 70 -2.83 -1.78 -1.53
N ARG A 71 -1.57 -1.89 -1.97
CA ARG A 71 -0.35 -1.57 -1.21
C ARG A 71 -0.17 -2.40 0.06
N GLY A 72 -0.93 -3.47 0.24
CA GLY A 72 -0.72 -4.45 1.29
C GLY A 72 0.12 -5.64 0.82
N PHE A 73 0.50 -6.55 1.69
CA PHE A 73 0.30 -6.51 3.15
C PHE A 73 1.15 -5.43 3.82
N VAL A 74 0.69 -4.91 4.96
CA VAL A 74 1.54 -4.05 5.79
C VAL A 74 2.15 -4.94 6.87
N VAL A 75 3.37 -5.38 6.59
CA VAL A 75 4.12 -6.38 7.38
C VAL A 75 5.60 -6.27 7.01
N ASP A 76 6.50 -6.68 7.91
CA ASP A 76 7.88 -6.96 7.52
C ASP A 76 7.91 -8.24 6.68
N TYR A 77 8.27 -8.11 5.40
CA TYR A 77 8.30 -9.25 4.48
C TYR A 77 9.41 -10.26 4.78
N LYS A 78 10.34 -9.95 5.68
CA LYS A 78 11.29 -10.92 6.25
C LYS A 78 10.68 -11.78 7.35
N ASP A 79 9.57 -11.34 7.96
CA ASP A 79 8.76 -12.17 8.85
C ASP A 79 7.81 -13.06 8.03
N GLU A 80 8.38 -14.13 7.47
CA GLU A 80 7.64 -15.13 6.70
C GLU A 80 6.46 -15.73 7.49
N THR A 81 6.56 -15.81 8.82
CA THR A 81 5.47 -16.35 9.63
C THR A 81 4.25 -15.43 9.54
N SER A 82 4.44 -14.13 9.79
CA SER A 82 3.36 -13.15 9.69
C SER A 82 2.79 -13.02 8.28
N VAL A 83 3.66 -13.01 7.25
CA VAL A 83 3.22 -12.96 5.84
C VAL A 83 2.36 -14.19 5.49
N LYS A 84 2.79 -15.40 5.88
CA LYS A 84 2.05 -16.63 5.62
C LYS A 84 0.69 -16.63 6.30
N VAL A 85 0.61 -16.21 7.57
CA VAL A 85 -0.66 -16.15 8.30
C VAL A 85 -1.60 -15.11 7.68
N LEU A 86 -1.10 -13.94 7.29
CA LEU A 86 -1.90 -12.94 6.56
C LEU A 86 -2.43 -13.49 5.24
N PHE A 87 -1.60 -14.22 4.50
CA PHE A 87 -2.00 -14.85 3.25
C PHE A 87 -3.09 -15.92 3.45
N GLU A 88 -2.94 -16.81 4.42
CA GLU A 88 -3.95 -17.85 4.68
C GLU A 88 -5.28 -17.26 5.17
N LEU A 89 -5.25 -16.26 6.07
CA LEU A 89 -6.45 -15.52 6.47
C LEU A 89 -7.10 -14.81 5.28
N SER A 90 -6.28 -14.21 4.40
CA SER A 90 -6.78 -13.58 3.18
C SER A 90 -7.43 -14.59 2.25
N LYS A 91 -6.85 -15.79 2.09
CA LYS A 91 -7.43 -16.89 1.31
C LYS A 91 -8.76 -17.36 1.84
N GLU A 92 -8.89 -17.50 3.16
CA GLU A 92 -10.15 -17.89 3.79
C GLU A 92 -11.26 -16.86 3.48
N ILE A 93 -10.99 -15.58 3.76
CA ILE A 93 -11.96 -14.50 3.51
C ILE A 93 -12.26 -14.39 2.01
N ALA A 94 -11.23 -14.44 1.16
CA ALA A 94 -11.40 -14.33 -0.28
C ALA A 94 -12.24 -15.46 -0.87
N ARG A 95 -12.10 -16.70 -0.36
CA ARG A 95 -12.95 -17.84 -0.75
C ARG A 95 -14.41 -17.62 -0.32
N ASN A 96 -14.64 -17.16 0.90
CA ASN A 96 -15.99 -16.87 1.41
C ASN A 96 -16.68 -15.76 0.59
N GLU A 97 -15.92 -14.79 0.11
CA GLU A 97 -16.39 -13.71 -0.76
C GLU A 97 -16.47 -14.13 -2.26
N LYS A 98 -16.12 -15.38 -2.61
CA LYS A 98 -16.05 -15.92 -3.99
C LYS A 98 -15.08 -15.14 -4.89
N SER A 99 -13.92 -14.80 -4.35
CA SER A 99 -12.90 -14.09 -5.11
C SER A 99 -12.17 -15.01 -6.07
N TYR A 100 -12.02 -14.60 -7.33
CA TYR A 100 -11.26 -15.37 -8.33
C TYR A 100 -9.74 -15.21 -8.17
N ALA A 101 -9.30 -14.15 -7.48
CA ALA A 101 -7.90 -13.88 -7.20
C ALA A 101 -7.75 -13.00 -5.95
N ILE A 102 -6.58 -13.11 -5.31
CA ILE A 102 -6.05 -12.13 -4.37
C ILE A 102 -4.92 -11.39 -5.09
N LYS A 103 -5.04 -10.07 -5.18
CA LYS A 103 -4.01 -9.20 -5.76
C LYS A 103 -3.39 -8.35 -4.66
N ILE A 104 -2.07 -8.29 -4.66
CA ILE A 104 -1.27 -7.42 -3.80
C ILE A 104 -0.29 -6.61 -4.66
N ASP A 105 0.15 -5.47 -4.15
CA ASP A 105 1.15 -4.59 -4.75
C ASP A 105 1.83 -3.72 -3.68
N PRO A 106 2.51 -4.35 -2.69
CA PRO A 106 3.11 -3.64 -1.56
C PRO A 106 4.15 -2.62 -2.03
N ASP A 107 4.30 -1.52 -1.29
CA ASP A 107 5.31 -0.49 -1.60
C ASP A 107 6.68 -0.90 -1.08
N ILE A 108 7.33 -1.81 -1.83
CA ILE A 108 8.68 -2.29 -1.53
C ILE A 108 9.57 -1.94 -2.72
N GLU A 109 10.63 -1.20 -2.47
CA GLU A 109 11.62 -0.90 -3.50
C GLU A 109 12.35 -2.18 -3.94
N VAL A 110 12.67 -2.30 -5.23
CA VAL A 110 13.29 -3.51 -5.81
C VAL A 110 14.66 -3.82 -5.17
N ASN A 111 15.41 -2.80 -4.77
CA ASN A 111 16.69 -2.95 -4.05
C ASN A 111 16.51 -3.47 -2.62
N GLN A 112 15.30 -3.42 -2.04
CA GLN A 112 14.95 -3.88 -0.71
C GLN A 112 14.13 -5.19 -0.74
N SER A 113 13.82 -5.72 -1.92
CA SER A 113 12.97 -6.89 -2.11
C SER A 113 13.74 -8.22 -2.24
N GLU A 114 14.98 -8.29 -1.76
CA GLU A 114 15.79 -9.52 -1.82
C GLU A 114 15.05 -10.67 -1.10
N GLY A 115 14.83 -11.79 -1.81
CA GLY A 115 14.13 -12.96 -1.29
C GLY A 115 12.61 -12.82 -1.19
N VAL A 116 12.06 -11.59 -1.18
CA VAL A 116 10.62 -11.33 -1.05
C VAL A 116 9.85 -11.89 -2.25
N LEU A 117 10.38 -11.70 -3.45
CA LEU A 117 9.74 -12.16 -4.69
C LEU A 117 9.69 -13.69 -4.74
N GLU A 118 10.81 -14.34 -4.42
CA GLU A 118 10.94 -15.81 -4.36
C GLU A 118 10.01 -16.38 -3.31
N TYR A 119 9.98 -15.77 -2.13
CA TYR A 119 9.12 -16.18 -1.03
C TYR A 119 7.63 -16.06 -1.38
N LEU A 120 7.18 -14.93 -1.91
CA LEU A 120 5.79 -14.76 -2.37
C LEU A 120 5.44 -15.75 -3.49
N THR A 121 6.38 -16.01 -4.40
CA THR A 121 6.20 -17.03 -5.45
C THR A 121 6.02 -18.42 -4.83
N SER A 122 6.77 -18.77 -3.78
CA SER A 122 6.63 -20.04 -3.05
C SER A 122 5.27 -20.20 -2.37
N LEU A 123 4.62 -19.10 -1.99
CA LEU A 123 3.25 -19.08 -1.47
C LEU A 123 2.18 -19.20 -2.59
N GLY A 124 2.58 -19.15 -3.86
CA GLY A 124 1.71 -19.27 -5.02
C GLY A 124 1.28 -17.94 -5.64
N PHE A 125 1.91 -16.81 -5.29
CA PHE A 125 1.70 -15.56 -6.02
C PHE A 125 2.41 -15.59 -7.38
N GLU A 126 1.75 -15.06 -8.40
CA GLU A 126 2.34 -14.86 -9.72
C GLU A 126 2.74 -13.39 -9.90
N HIS A 127 4.04 -13.14 -10.04
CA HIS A 127 4.55 -11.81 -10.32
C HIS A 127 4.16 -11.34 -11.73
N LYS A 128 3.74 -10.08 -11.87
CA LYS A 128 3.29 -9.50 -13.16
C LYS A 128 4.42 -8.93 -14.02
N GLY A 129 5.69 -9.19 -13.66
CA GLY A 129 6.88 -8.73 -14.37
C GLY A 129 7.32 -7.31 -13.99
N PHE A 130 8.50 -6.91 -14.44
CA PHE A 130 9.08 -5.57 -14.22
C PHE A 130 8.95 -4.70 -15.47
N GLU A 131 7.73 -4.28 -15.77
CA GLU A 131 7.46 -3.39 -16.90
C GLU A 131 7.69 -1.93 -16.52
N ASP A 132 7.45 -1.04 -17.49
CA ASP A 132 7.51 0.40 -17.33
C ASP A 132 6.63 0.91 -16.16
N GLY A 133 7.05 2.02 -15.55
CA GLY A 133 6.51 2.54 -14.30
C GLY A 133 5.01 2.83 -14.32
N LEU A 134 4.47 3.20 -15.49
CA LEU A 134 3.04 3.50 -15.71
C LEU A 134 2.34 2.45 -16.59
N SER A 135 2.87 1.24 -16.68
CA SER A 135 2.29 0.17 -17.48
C SER A 135 0.84 -0.12 -17.08
N LYS A 136 -0.05 -0.19 -18.08
CA LYS A 136 -1.48 -0.52 -17.90
C LYS A 136 -1.72 -1.95 -17.40
N LYS A 137 -0.68 -2.78 -17.28
CA LYS A 137 -0.77 -4.13 -16.72
C LYS A 137 -0.99 -4.12 -15.20
N TYR A 138 -0.68 -3.01 -14.52
CA TYR A 138 -0.82 -2.85 -13.08
C TYR A 138 -1.94 -1.87 -12.73
N ILE A 139 -2.41 -1.91 -11.49
CA ILE A 139 -3.39 -0.94 -10.98
C ILE A 139 -2.67 0.30 -10.46
N GLN A 140 -1.61 0.12 -9.67
CA GLN A 140 -0.76 1.21 -9.18
C GLN A 140 0.47 1.41 -10.07
N PRO A 141 1.00 2.64 -10.17
CA PRO A 141 2.32 2.90 -10.70
C PRO A 141 3.40 2.10 -9.94
N ARG A 142 4.33 1.49 -10.68
CA ARG A 142 5.49 0.78 -10.11
C ARG A 142 6.65 1.72 -9.77
N MET A 143 6.68 2.91 -10.38
CA MET A 143 7.70 3.92 -10.15
C MET A 143 7.04 5.24 -9.77
N THR A 144 7.51 5.84 -8.68
CA THR A 144 7.08 7.14 -8.17
C THR A 144 8.32 8.03 -8.01
N MET A 145 8.11 9.35 -8.00
CA MET A 145 9.18 10.31 -7.68
C MET A 145 8.95 10.82 -6.27
N ILE A 146 9.85 10.46 -5.35
CA ILE A 146 9.72 10.80 -3.93
C ILE A 146 10.75 11.88 -3.58
N THR A 147 10.29 12.95 -2.95
CA THR A 147 11.17 14.00 -2.40
C THR A 147 11.29 13.78 -0.90
N LYS A 148 12.52 13.65 -0.41
CA LYS A 148 12.81 13.60 1.02
C LYS A 148 12.49 14.97 1.65
N ILE A 149 11.60 15.02 2.64
CA ILE A 149 11.15 16.29 3.26
C ILE A 149 11.51 16.40 4.76
N ASP A 150 11.98 15.32 5.37
CA ASP A 150 12.51 15.26 6.74
C ASP A 150 13.92 15.87 6.81
N GLN A 151 14.03 17.13 6.40
CA GLN A 151 15.27 17.90 6.37
C GLN A 151 14.99 19.40 6.55
N PRO A 152 15.98 20.19 6.99
CA PRO A 152 15.84 21.64 7.07
C PRO A 152 15.40 22.27 5.74
N GLU A 153 14.64 23.38 5.80
CA GLU A 153 14.09 24.04 4.61
C GLU A 153 15.16 24.42 3.57
N GLU A 154 16.31 24.90 4.03
CA GLU A 154 17.42 25.24 3.14
C GLU A 154 17.97 24.01 2.42
N ASP A 155 18.10 22.87 3.10
CA ASP A 155 18.60 21.62 2.51
C ASP A 155 17.58 21.06 1.49
N LEU A 156 16.29 21.11 1.82
CA LEU A 156 15.21 20.77 0.88
C LEU A 156 15.23 21.68 -0.34
N MET A 157 15.44 22.98 -0.14
CA MET A 157 15.56 23.91 -1.26
C MET A 157 16.75 23.57 -2.13
N GLN A 158 17.89 23.21 -1.55
CA GLN A 158 19.10 22.82 -2.30
C GLN A 158 18.96 21.49 -3.03
N SER A 159 18.06 20.60 -2.60
CA SER A 159 17.83 19.32 -3.30
C SER A 159 17.12 19.49 -4.64
N PHE A 160 16.43 20.61 -4.88
CA PHE A 160 15.81 20.89 -6.19
C PHE A 160 16.86 21.28 -7.23
N ASP A 161 16.57 21.09 -8.53
CA ASP A 161 17.46 21.57 -9.59
C ASP A 161 17.59 23.11 -9.57
N LYS A 162 18.71 23.62 -10.10
CA LYS A 162 19.05 25.05 -10.06
C LYS A 162 17.95 25.95 -10.65
N ARG A 163 17.27 25.53 -11.72
CA ARG A 163 16.21 26.34 -12.34
C ARG A 163 14.96 26.32 -11.45
N ASN A 164 14.60 25.17 -10.88
CA ASN A 164 13.46 25.08 -9.98
C ASN A 164 13.66 25.88 -8.68
N ARG A 165 14.86 25.86 -8.07
CA ARG A 165 15.18 26.72 -6.91
C ARG A 165 14.90 28.20 -7.17
N SER A 166 15.30 28.70 -8.33
CA SER A 166 15.05 30.08 -8.73
C SER A 166 13.55 30.37 -8.88
N ARG A 167 12.79 29.43 -9.47
CA ARG A 167 11.34 29.56 -9.64
C ARG A 167 10.60 29.60 -8.29
N VAL A 168 10.94 28.70 -7.36
CA VAL A 168 10.34 28.66 -6.02
C VAL A 168 10.64 29.94 -5.24
N ARG A 169 11.89 30.42 -5.23
CA ARG A 169 12.23 31.70 -4.57
C ARG A 169 11.50 32.89 -5.17
N ASN A 170 11.24 32.86 -6.48
CA ASN A 170 10.48 33.92 -7.14
C ASN A 170 8.99 33.84 -6.84
N SER A 171 8.38 32.65 -6.71
CA SER A 171 6.95 32.52 -6.39
C SER A 171 6.63 33.10 -5.02
N LEU A 172 7.51 32.90 -4.04
CA LEU A 172 7.35 33.47 -2.69
C LEU A 172 7.34 35.01 -2.66
N LYS A 173 7.87 35.67 -3.70
CA LYS A 173 7.95 37.15 -3.79
C LYS A 173 6.83 37.77 -4.63
N ARG A 174 6.00 36.97 -5.30
CA ARG A 174 5.04 37.43 -6.30
C ARG A 174 3.66 37.77 -5.74
N GLY A 175 3.51 37.83 -4.42
CA GLY A 175 2.27 38.25 -3.76
C GLY A 175 1.16 37.19 -3.78
N THR A 176 1.50 35.93 -4.07
CA THR A 176 0.56 34.81 -3.90
C THR A 176 0.60 34.32 -2.46
N GLU A 177 -0.57 34.09 -1.87
CA GLU A 177 -0.72 33.54 -0.53
C GLU A 177 -1.19 32.09 -0.60
N LEU A 178 -0.62 31.23 0.27
CA LEU A 178 -1.08 29.86 0.47
C LEU A 178 -2.10 29.87 1.61
N VAL A 179 -3.31 29.40 1.33
CA VAL A 179 -4.34 29.16 2.35
C VAL A 179 -4.35 27.68 2.66
N ILE A 180 -4.08 27.33 3.92
CA ILE A 180 -4.05 25.95 4.44
C ILE A 180 -5.32 25.69 5.24
#